data_AF-A0A1F7LQF1-F1
#
_entry.id   AF-A0A1F7LQF1-F1
#
_cell.length_a   1.000
_cell.length_b   1.000
_cell.length_c   1.000
_cell.angle_alpha   90.00
_cell.angle_beta   90.00
_cell.angle_gamma   90.00
#
_symmetry.space_group_name_H-M   'P 1'
#
loop_
_entity.id
_entity.type
_entity.pdbx_description
1 polymer ?
#
loop_
_entity_poly.entity_id
_entity_poly.type
_entity_poly.pdbx_seq_one_letter_code
_entity_poly.pdbx_strand_id
1 'polypeptide(L)'
;MHGCFQTPEDLALGTRLNDAAERRGLLVLYPAQGPGDNVSRCWNWFDPAHQGRRSGEVAEILALVREVGRAHAVAPGRTVVLGLSAGGFMAVNLLCAAPDLVAGVGVVAGGPYRCGVGEAGAVQCMRGQGLAGAAAAAACLAASGTSAIRARASLWQGAEDTVVAPANLAALETMFARLAGAVAGTTERQEGALRARWRDAEGRAVLEAWLVPGLGHAWSGGDPRGTHASPRGPDATAHVLDFLLGPPPR
;
A
#
# COMPACT_ATOMS: atom_id res chain seq x y z
N MET A 1 -0.54 -4.10 -7.06
CA MET A 1 -0.79 -5.48 -6.58
C MET A 1 -2.26 -5.65 -6.29
N HIS A 2 -2.85 -6.72 -6.81
CA HIS A 2 -4.29 -6.93 -6.80
C HIS A 2 -4.78 -7.45 -5.44
N GLY A 3 -6.07 -7.30 -5.16
CA GLY A 3 -6.74 -7.90 -4.00
C GLY A 3 -7.09 -9.37 -4.23
N CYS A 4 -7.73 -9.99 -3.24
CA CYS A 4 -8.30 -11.34 -3.37
C CYS A 4 -9.30 -11.41 -4.53
N PHE A 5 -9.36 -12.56 -5.19
CA PHE A 5 -10.20 -12.90 -6.34
C PHE A 5 -9.95 -12.08 -7.62
N GLN A 6 -9.18 -10.99 -7.53
CA GLN A 6 -8.78 -10.18 -8.67
C GLN A 6 -7.64 -10.83 -9.46
N THR A 7 -7.41 -10.32 -10.67
CA THR A 7 -6.24 -10.60 -11.49
C THR A 7 -5.45 -9.31 -11.74
N PRO A 8 -4.21 -9.39 -12.27
CA PRO A 8 -3.50 -8.22 -12.79
C PRO A 8 -4.33 -7.31 -13.69
N GLU A 9 -5.07 -7.89 -14.63
CA GLU A 9 -5.86 -7.16 -15.63
C GLU A 9 -7.05 -6.45 -14.99
N ASP A 10 -7.73 -7.11 -14.04
CA ASP A 10 -8.85 -6.51 -13.30
C ASP A 10 -8.41 -5.29 -12.48
N LEU A 11 -7.27 -5.40 -11.78
CA LEU A 11 -6.68 -4.26 -11.09
C LEU A 11 -6.25 -3.16 -12.07
N ALA A 12 -5.59 -3.51 -13.17
CA ALA A 12 -5.15 -2.53 -14.16
C ALA A 12 -6.32 -1.73 -14.72
N LEU A 13 -7.44 -2.40 -15.03
CA LEU A 13 -8.68 -1.79 -15.47
C LEU A 13 -9.26 -0.87 -14.41
N GLY A 14 -9.48 -1.37 -13.18
CA GLY A 14 -10.11 -0.62 -12.10
C GLY A 14 -9.29 0.60 -11.65
N THR A 15 -7.97 0.49 -11.62
CA THR A 15 -7.07 1.58 -11.18
C THR A 15 -6.73 2.57 -12.29
N ARG A 16 -6.90 2.20 -13.57
CA ARG A 16 -6.47 3.00 -14.73
C ARG A 16 -4.98 3.37 -14.69
N LEU A 17 -4.19 2.54 -14.01
CA LEU A 17 -2.77 2.82 -13.76
C LEU A 17 -1.94 2.77 -15.05
N ASN A 18 -2.38 2.01 -16.06
CA ASN A 18 -1.79 2.03 -17.40
C ASN A 18 -1.90 3.41 -18.06
N ASP A 19 -3.11 3.99 -18.12
CA ASP A 19 -3.32 5.35 -18.66
C ASP A 19 -2.44 6.37 -17.92
N ALA A 20 -2.36 6.25 -16.59
CA ALA A 20 -1.56 7.14 -15.76
C ALA A 20 -0.05 6.97 -15.98
N ALA A 21 0.40 5.75 -16.25
CA ALA A 21 1.79 5.41 -16.53
C ALA A 21 2.23 5.93 -17.91
N GLU A 22 1.40 5.78 -18.94
CA GLU A 22 1.67 6.31 -20.28
C GLU A 22 1.89 7.82 -20.26
N ARG A 23 1.03 8.56 -19.53
CA ARG A 23 1.15 10.02 -19.39
C ARG A 23 2.41 10.47 -18.64
N ARG A 24 2.96 9.62 -17.77
CA ARG A 24 4.06 9.96 -16.86
C ARG A 24 5.38 9.26 -17.25
N GLY A 25 5.40 8.45 -18.31
CA GLY A 25 6.58 7.69 -18.72
C GLY A 25 7.00 6.63 -17.69
N LEU A 26 6.02 5.96 -17.06
CA LEU A 26 6.27 4.95 -16.03
C LEU A 26 6.18 3.54 -16.61
N LEU A 27 6.91 2.61 -15.99
CA LEU A 27 6.69 1.18 -16.16
C LEU A 27 5.76 0.70 -15.05
N VAL A 28 4.83 -0.18 -15.40
CA VAL A 28 3.95 -0.83 -14.42
C VAL A 28 4.15 -2.32 -14.47
N LEU A 29 4.50 -2.89 -13.31
CA LEU A 29 4.58 -4.33 -13.10
C LEU A 29 3.35 -4.76 -12.30
N TYR A 30 2.61 -5.74 -12.83
CA TYR A 30 1.50 -6.38 -12.13
C TYR A 30 1.83 -7.85 -11.83
N PRO A 31 2.39 -8.15 -10.64
CA PRO A 31 2.56 -9.54 -10.22
C PRO A 31 1.21 -10.24 -10.10
N ALA A 32 1.16 -11.53 -10.42
CA ALA A 32 -0.03 -12.35 -10.39
C ALA A 32 0.07 -13.41 -9.29
N GLN A 33 -0.99 -13.58 -8.51
CA GLN A 33 -1.17 -14.71 -7.61
C GLN A 33 -2.09 -15.76 -8.27
N GLY A 34 -1.65 -17.02 -8.31
CA GLY A 34 -2.41 -18.12 -8.89
C GLY A 34 -3.37 -18.77 -7.89
N PRO A 35 -4.44 -19.44 -8.36
CA PRO A 35 -5.30 -20.26 -7.51
C PRO A 35 -4.57 -21.48 -6.91
N GLY A 36 -3.41 -21.87 -7.47
CA GLY A 36 -2.57 -22.94 -6.94
C GLY A 36 -1.79 -22.53 -5.69
N ASP A 37 -1.49 -21.24 -5.53
CA ASP A 37 -0.75 -20.68 -4.39
C ASP A 37 -1.72 -20.25 -3.28
N ASN A 38 -2.89 -19.74 -3.67
CA ASN A 38 -4.00 -19.44 -2.78
C ASN A 38 -5.30 -19.55 -3.57
N VAL A 39 -6.25 -20.38 -3.14
CA VAL A 39 -7.51 -20.64 -3.89
C VAL A 39 -8.33 -19.38 -4.17
N SER A 40 -8.19 -18.36 -3.33
CA SER A 40 -8.85 -17.06 -3.47
C SER A 40 -7.99 -16.05 -4.23
N ARG A 41 -6.86 -16.45 -4.81
CA ARG A 41 -5.83 -15.57 -5.41
C ARG A 41 -5.37 -14.47 -4.45
N CYS A 42 -5.55 -14.65 -3.14
CA CYS A 42 -5.09 -13.69 -2.15
C CYS A 42 -3.57 -13.80 -2.00
N TRP A 43 -2.90 -12.67 -1.76
CA TRP A 43 -1.55 -12.68 -1.20
C TRP A 43 -1.56 -13.27 0.21
N ASN A 44 -0.63 -14.15 0.52
CA ASN A 44 -0.47 -14.78 1.83
C ASN A 44 0.26 -13.82 2.81
N TRP A 45 -0.17 -12.56 2.85
CA TRP A 45 0.49 -11.47 3.58
C TRP A 45 0.56 -11.71 5.10
N PHE A 46 -0.31 -12.56 5.63
CA PHE A 46 -0.41 -12.92 7.05
C PHE A 46 0.47 -14.11 7.44
N ASP A 47 1.05 -14.81 6.47
CA ASP A 47 1.92 -15.96 6.71
C ASP A 47 3.38 -15.50 6.82
N PRO A 48 4.06 -15.73 7.97
CA PRO A 48 5.48 -15.40 8.14
C PRO A 48 6.40 -15.98 7.06
N ALA A 49 6.07 -17.14 6.46
CA ALA A 49 6.86 -17.76 5.40
C ALA A 49 6.94 -16.86 4.14
N HIS A 50 5.92 -16.04 3.91
CA HIS A 50 5.75 -15.19 2.74
C HIS A 50 6.17 -13.73 2.96
N GLN A 51 6.61 -13.36 4.18
CA GLN A 51 6.96 -11.97 4.54
C GLN A 51 8.45 -11.64 4.42
N GLY A 52 9.32 -12.65 4.25
CA GLY A 52 10.78 -12.48 4.33
C GLY A 52 11.40 -11.96 3.03
N ARG A 53 12.44 -11.11 3.15
CA ARG A 53 13.22 -10.61 1.99
C ARG A 53 13.75 -11.70 1.05
N ARG A 54 14.00 -12.90 1.60
CA ARG A 54 14.62 -14.04 0.91
C ARG A 54 13.73 -15.30 0.92
N SER A 55 12.45 -15.19 1.25
CA SER A 55 11.53 -16.33 1.29
C SER A 55 10.11 -15.95 0.84
N GLY A 56 9.42 -16.91 0.22
CA GLY A 56 8.02 -16.81 -0.20
C GLY A 56 7.70 -15.64 -1.13
N GLU A 57 6.45 -15.21 -1.11
CA GLU A 57 5.90 -14.24 -2.07
C GLU A 57 6.66 -12.91 -2.11
N VAL A 58 7.09 -12.39 -0.95
CA VAL A 58 7.91 -11.18 -0.91
C VAL A 58 9.19 -11.35 -1.73
N ALA A 59 9.91 -12.46 -1.58
CA ALA A 59 11.15 -12.67 -2.32
C ALA A 59 10.92 -12.84 -3.83
N GLU A 60 9.83 -13.51 -4.22
CA GLU A 60 9.44 -13.69 -5.62
C GLU A 60 9.08 -12.36 -6.29
N ILE A 61 8.28 -11.53 -5.62
CA ILE A 61 7.93 -10.19 -6.13
C ILE A 61 9.19 -9.32 -6.22
N LEU A 62 10.07 -9.35 -5.23
CA LEU A 62 11.35 -8.62 -5.28
C LEU A 62 12.25 -9.11 -6.42
N ALA A 63 12.22 -10.40 -6.77
CA ALA A 63 12.93 -10.93 -7.92
C ALA A 63 12.35 -10.39 -9.24
N LEU A 64 11.03 -10.35 -9.39
CA LEU A 64 10.36 -9.75 -10.55
C LEU A 64 10.71 -8.26 -10.70
N VAL A 65 10.68 -7.50 -9.60
CA VAL A 65 11.06 -6.07 -9.60
C VAL A 65 12.50 -5.87 -10.08
N ARG A 66 13.44 -6.70 -9.60
CA ARG A 66 14.85 -6.62 -10.03
C ARG A 66 15.02 -6.99 -11.50
N GLU A 67 14.34 -8.04 -11.96
CA GLU A 67 14.45 -8.51 -13.34
C GLU A 67 13.91 -7.47 -14.33
N VAL A 68 12.71 -6.96 -14.08
CA VAL A 68 12.13 -5.89 -14.90
C VAL A 68 12.95 -4.61 -14.80
N GLY A 69 13.41 -4.25 -13.60
CA GLY A 69 14.25 -3.08 -13.40
C GLY A 69 15.55 -3.15 -14.21
N ARG A 70 16.19 -4.32 -14.25
CA ARG A 70 17.40 -4.57 -15.06
C ARG A 70 17.07 -4.53 -16.56
N ALA A 71 16.01 -5.21 -16.99
CA ALA A 71 15.62 -5.30 -18.40
C ALA A 71 15.28 -3.93 -19.01
N HIS A 72 14.77 -2.99 -18.20
CA HIS A 72 14.38 -1.66 -18.64
C HIS A 72 15.25 -0.52 -18.09
N ALA A 73 16.43 -0.83 -17.52
CA ALA A 73 17.38 0.15 -16.98
C ALA A 73 16.77 1.15 -15.97
N VAL A 74 15.85 0.68 -15.12
CA VAL A 74 15.24 1.49 -14.06
C VAL A 74 16.29 1.78 -12.98
N ALA A 75 16.48 3.05 -12.65
CA ALA A 75 17.41 3.44 -11.60
C ALA A 75 16.99 2.86 -10.23
N PRO A 76 17.94 2.38 -9.40
CA PRO A 76 17.64 1.93 -8.05
C PRO A 76 16.93 2.99 -7.20
N GLY A 77 16.08 2.57 -6.26
CA GLY A 77 15.37 3.49 -5.37
C GLY A 77 14.28 4.33 -6.06
N ARG A 78 13.79 3.90 -7.22
CA ARG A 78 12.67 4.55 -7.95
C ARG A 78 11.38 3.73 -7.92
N THR A 79 11.40 2.53 -7.35
CA THR A 79 10.24 1.63 -7.33
C THR A 79 9.25 2.07 -6.26
N VAL A 80 7.99 2.26 -6.64
CA VAL A 80 6.88 2.43 -5.70
C VAL A 80 5.93 1.23 -5.82
N VAL A 81 5.32 0.82 -4.71
CA VAL A 81 4.40 -0.33 -4.67
C VAL A 81 3.01 0.14 -4.29
N LEU A 82 2.06 -0.05 -5.20
CA LEU A 82 0.65 0.26 -4.96
C LEU A 82 -0.13 -1.04 -4.79
N GLY A 83 -1.10 -1.07 -3.88
CA GLY A 83 -1.94 -2.25 -3.68
C GLY A 83 -3.29 -1.97 -3.02
N LEU A 84 -4.26 -2.82 -3.36
CA LEU A 84 -5.61 -2.83 -2.79
C LEU A 84 -5.80 -4.10 -1.95
N SER A 85 -6.47 -3.99 -0.80
CA SER A 85 -6.86 -5.16 0.02
C SER A 85 -5.63 -6.01 0.40
N ALA A 86 -5.64 -7.32 0.13
CA ALA A 86 -4.48 -8.21 0.27
C ALA A 86 -3.21 -7.66 -0.41
N GLY A 87 -3.35 -6.99 -1.56
CA GLY A 87 -2.24 -6.31 -2.23
C GLY A 87 -1.75 -5.08 -1.46
N GLY A 88 -2.62 -4.39 -0.74
CA GLY A 88 -2.25 -3.30 0.17
C GLY A 88 -1.44 -3.79 1.37
N PHE A 89 -1.86 -4.90 2.00
CA PHE A 89 -1.08 -5.56 3.05
C PHE A 89 0.28 -6.05 2.54
N MET A 90 0.32 -6.67 1.35
CA MET A 90 1.57 -7.14 0.78
C MET A 90 2.50 -5.98 0.38
N ALA A 91 1.97 -4.80 0.01
CA ALA A 91 2.79 -3.62 -0.26
C ALA A 91 3.56 -3.16 0.99
N VAL A 92 2.91 -3.24 2.16
CA VAL A 92 3.55 -2.98 3.45
C VAL A 92 4.63 -4.02 3.76
N ASN A 93 4.37 -5.31 3.51
CA ASN A 93 5.38 -6.37 3.68
C ASN A 93 6.62 -6.13 2.81
N LEU A 94 6.44 -5.78 1.54
CA LEU A 94 7.53 -5.47 0.61
C LEU A 94 8.39 -4.31 1.10
N LEU A 95 7.77 -3.24 1.58
CA LEU A 95 8.49 -2.10 2.15
C LEU A 95 9.32 -2.52 3.38
N CYS A 96 8.72 -3.25 4.32
CA CYS A 96 9.41 -3.67 5.53
C CYS A 96 10.56 -4.65 5.25
N ALA A 97 10.43 -5.50 4.23
CA ALA A 97 11.48 -6.45 3.84
C ALA A 97 12.59 -5.83 2.98
N ALA A 98 12.29 -4.76 2.23
CA ALA A 98 13.22 -4.17 1.28
C ALA A 98 13.07 -2.64 1.12
N PRO A 99 13.31 -1.86 2.20
CA PRO A 99 13.21 -0.40 2.12
C PRO A 99 14.32 0.25 1.29
N ASP A 100 15.38 -0.48 0.95
CA ASP A 100 16.43 -0.08 0.00
C ASP A 100 15.95 -0.12 -1.47
N LEU A 101 14.94 -0.94 -1.77
CA LEU A 101 14.38 -1.07 -3.11
C LEU A 101 13.06 -0.31 -3.29
N VAL A 102 12.23 -0.26 -2.24
CA VAL A 102 10.90 0.36 -2.26
C VAL A 102 10.99 1.81 -1.77
N ALA A 103 10.87 2.76 -2.69
CA ALA A 103 10.93 4.20 -2.45
C ALA A 103 9.64 4.77 -1.83
N GLY A 104 8.52 4.08 -1.99
CA GLY A 104 7.23 4.48 -1.44
C GLY A 104 6.13 3.46 -1.69
N VAL A 105 5.03 3.62 -0.95
CA VAL A 105 3.87 2.73 -1.05
C VAL A 105 2.55 3.49 -1.13
N GLY A 106 1.65 2.99 -1.98
CA GLY A 106 0.23 3.38 -2.01
C GLY A 106 -0.60 2.23 -1.47
N VAL A 107 -1.21 2.41 -0.30
CA VAL A 107 -1.96 1.35 0.40
C VAL A 107 -3.44 1.70 0.40
N VAL A 108 -4.25 0.94 -0.34
CA VAL A 108 -5.70 1.10 -0.40
C VAL A 108 -6.37 -0.06 0.32
N ALA A 109 -7.18 0.22 1.34
CA ALA A 109 -7.88 -0.78 2.15
C ALA A 109 -6.96 -1.93 2.63
N GLY A 110 -5.75 -1.59 3.09
CA GLY A 110 -4.78 -2.52 3.65
C GLY A 110 -4.67 -2.38 5.17
N GLY A 111 -3.55 -2.81 5.76
CA GLY A 111 -3.33 -2.66 7.20
C GLY A 111 -1.86 -2.79 7.61
N PRO A 112 -1.58 -2.58 8.91
CA PRO A 112 -0.20 -2.43 9.38
C PRO A 112 0.58 -3.75 9.35
N TYR A 113 1.91 -3.64 9.27
CA TYR A 113 2.81 -4.79 9.20
C TYR A 113 2.58 -5.75 10.38
N ARG A 114 2.40 -7.04 10.07
CA ARG A 114 2.19 -8.12 11.07
C ARG A 114 1.05 -7.85 12.06
N CYS A 115 0.02 -7.14 11.66
CA CYS A 115 -1.19 -6.95 12.46
C CYS A 115 -1.97 -8.25 12.73
N GLY A 116 -1.73 -9.30 11.94
CA GLY A 116 -2.31 -10.62 12.09
C GLY A 116 -1.34 -11.68 11.57
N VAL A 117 -1.19 -12.78 12.32
CA VAL A 117 -0.37 -13.94 11.93
C VAL A 117 -1.28 -15.15 11.75
N GLY A 118 -1.16 -15.82 10.61
CA GLY A 118 -2.06 -16.92 10.22
C GLY A 118 -3.47 -16.43 9.87
N GLU A 119 -4.31 -17.32 9.35
CA GLU A 119 -5.63 -16.98 8.82
C GLU A 119 -6.55 -16.32 9.87
N ALA A 120 -6.60 -16.86 11.08
CA ALA A 120 -7.42 -16.31 12.15
C ALA A 120 -6.95 -14.91 12.58
N GLY A 121 -5.63 -14.69 12.63
CA GLY A 121 -5.06 -13.38 12.89
C GLY A 121 -5.32 -12.40 11.76
N ALA A 122 -5.26 -12.87 10.51
CA ALA A 122 -5.58 -12.07 9.33
C ALA A 122 -7.00 -11.53 9.39
N VAL A 123 -7.97 -12.39 9.70
CA VAL A 123 -9.39 -12.01 9.87
C VAL A 123 -9.57 -10.99 10.99
N GLN A 124 -8.91 -11.18 12.14
CA GLN A 124 -8.96 -10.23 13.25
C GLN A 124 -8.40 -8.87 12.84
N CYS A 125 -7.23 -8.84 12.20
CA CYS A 125 -6.64 -7.60 11.70
C CYS A 125 -7.56 -6.88 10.71
N MET A 126 -8.09 -7.60 9.71
CA MET A 126 -9.03 -7.03 8.73
C MET A 126 -10.26 -6.45 9.42
N ARG A 127 -10.76 -7.08 10.50
CA ARG A 127 -11.88 -6.57 11.30
C ARG A 127 -11.52 -5.43 12.26
N GLY A 128 -10.28 -4.94 12.22
CA GLY A 128 -9.82 -3.84 13.07
C GLY A 128 -9.47 -4.25 14.50
N GLN A 129 -9.24 -5.54 14.74
CA GLN A 129 -8.94 -6.09 16.06
C GLN A 129 -7.43 -6.28 16.22
N GLY A 130 -6.92 -6.08 17.43
CA GLY A 130 -5.50 -6.28 17.73
C GLY A 130 -4.55 -5.30 17.03
N LEU A 131 -5.06 -4.19 16.50
CA LEU A 131 -4.25 -3.22 15.76
C LEU A 131 -3.33 -2.44 16.69
N ALA A 132 -2.03 -2.68 16.56
CA ALA A 132 -0.99 -1.99 17.32
C ALA A 132 0.02 -1.32 16.37
N GLY A 133 -0.33 -0.15 15.82
CA GLY A 133 0.50 0.54 14.82
C GLY A 133 1.94 0.83 15.27
N ALA A 134 2.15 1.17 16.55
CA ALA A 134 3.49 1.38 17.10
C ALA A 134 4.32 0.07 17.16
N ALA A 135 3.69 -1.05 17.54
CA ALA A 135 4.33 -2.35 17.53
C ALA A 135 4.63 -2.82 16.09
N ALA A 136 3.72 -2.55 15.15
CA ALA A 136 3.92 -2.81 13.73
C ALA A 136 5.12 -2.03 13.16
N ALA A 137 5.29 -0.76 13.55
CA ALA A 137 6.47 0.02 13.17
C ALA A 137 7.76 -0.60 13.72
N ALA A 138 7.80 -0.98 14.99
CA ALA A 138 8.96 -1.65 15.59
C ALA A 138 9.29 -2.98 14.88
N ALA A 139 8.27 -3.79 14.57
CA ALA A 139 8.44 -5.03 13.83
C ALA A 139 8.95 -4.82 12.40
N CYS A 140 8.49 -3.75 11.74
CA CYS A 140 8.93 -3.38 10.40
C CYS A 140 10.40 -2.92 10.40
N LEU A 141 10.81 -2.08 11.35
CA LEU A 141 12.21 -1.69 11.53
C LEU A 141 13.11 -2.91 11.80
N ALA A 142 12.69 -3.80 12.70
CA ALA A 142 13.41 -5.04 12.98
C ALA A 142 13.55 -5.95 11.74
N ALA A 143 12.48 -6.11 10.95
CA ALA A 143 12.51 -6.89 9.71
C ALA A 143 13.41 -6.26 8.64
N SER A 144 13.44 -4.93 8.57
CA SER A 144 14.28 -4.20 7.62
C SER A 144 15.76 -4.19 7.97
N GLY A 145 16.11 -4.38 9.25
CA GLY A 145 17.47 -4.17 9.75
C GLY A 145 17.92 -2.70 9.75
N THR A 146 16.97 -1.75 9.70
CA THR A 146 17.24 -0.29 9.69
C THR A 146 16.66 0.39 10.92
N SER A 147 17.21 1.56 11.28
CA SER A 147 16.70 2.39 12.38
C SER A 147 15.60 3.37 11.96
N ALA A 148 15.44 3.62 10.66
CA ALA A 148 14.41 4.47 10.09
C ALA A 148 14.14 4.11 8.62
N ILE A 149 12.90 4.25 8.19
CA ILE A 149 12.49 4.03 6.78
C ILE A 149 12.02 5.38 6.21
N ARG A 150 12.70 5.86 5.18
CA ARG A 150 12.42 7.16 4.53
C ARG A 150 11.40 7.07 3.37
N ALA A 151 10.85 5.89 3.12
CA ALA A 151 9.89 5.70 2.06
C ALA A 151 8.60 6.50 2.32
N ARG A 152 8.05 7.10 1.27
CA ARG A 152 6.81 7.87 1.37
C ARG A 152 5.59 6.95 1.32
N ALA A 153 4.52 7.30 2.01
CA ALA A 153 3.29 6.52 2.03
C ALA A 153 2.06 7.35 1.70
N SER A 154 1.20 6.84 0.82
CA SER A 154 -0.13 7.38 0.56
C SER A 154 -1.16 6.31 0.94
N LEU A 155 -1.93 6.55 1.99
CA LEU A 155 -2.86 5.59 2.58
C LEU A 155 -4.29 5.97 2.24
N TRP A 156 -5.10 5.00 1.84
CA TRP A 156 -6.48 5.23 1.39
C TRP A 156 -7.43 4.21 1.99
N GLN A 157 -8.57 4.69 2.45
CA GLN A 157 -9.59 3.86 3.08
C GLN A 157 -10.97 4.38 2.76
N GLY A 158 -11.88 3.48 2.38
CA GLY A 158 -13.31 3.77 2.36
C GLY A 158 -13.85 3.81 3.79
N ALA A 159 -14.63 4.85 4.13
CA ALA A 159 -15.20 5.00 5.48
C ALA A 159 -16.28 3.94 5.81
N GLU A 160 -16.85 3.31 4.78
CA GLU A 160 -17.88 2.27 4.89
C GLU A 160 -17.34 0.88 4.51
N ASP A 161 -16.02 0.71 4.53
CA ASP A 161 -15.38 -0.57 4.22
C ASP A 161 -15.69 -1.61 5.30
N THR A 162 -16.38 -2.68 4.90
CA THR A 162 -16.78 -3.79 5.77
C THR A 162 -15.88 -5.02 5.64
N VAL A 163 -14.91 -5.00 4.71
CA VAL A 163 -13.94 -6.08 4.49
C VAL A 163 -12.68 -5.79 5.29
N VAL A 164 -12.11 -4.59 5.12
CA VAL A 164 -10.98 -4.10 5.90
C VAL A 164 -11.43 -2.85 6.64
N ALA A 165 -11.67 -3.02 7.94
CA ALA A 165 -12.26 -2.01 8.79
C ALA A 165 -11.43 -0.71 8.78
N PRO A 166 -12.07 0.48 8.76
CA PRO A 166 -11.37 1.76 8.72
C PRO A 166 -10.37 2.01 9.85
N ALA A 167 -10.50 1.29 10.98
CA ALA A 167 -9.51 1.30 12.07
C ALA A 167 -8.09 0.93 11.60
N ASN A 168 -7.96 0.15 10.51
CA ASN A 168 -6.67 -0.16 9.91
C ASN A 168 -5.94 1.07 9.37
N LEU A 169 -6.67 2.09 8.87
CA LEU A 169 -6.07 3.35 8.41
C LEU A 169 -5.35 4.05 9.57
N ALA A 170 -6.02 4.23 10.71
CA ALA A 170 -5.43 4.89 11.88
C ALA A 170 -4.19 4.16 12.41
N ALA A 171 -4.20 2.82 12.33
CA ALA A 171 -3.06 2.02 12.74
C ALA A 171 -1.90 2.09 11.72
N LEU A 172 -2.20 2.17 10.42
CA LEU A 172 -1.21 2.46 9.36
C LEU A 172 -0.62 3.86 9.52
N GLU A 173 -1.44 4.89 9.78
CA GLU A 173 -0.98 6.26 10.05
C GLU A 173 0.02 6.27 11.21
N THR A 174 -0.34 5.63 12.32
CA THR A 174 0.54 5.49 13.49
C THR A 174 1.84 4.77 13.12
N MET A 175 1.74 3.66 12.38
CA MET A 175 2.92 2.90 11.96
C MET A 175 3.87 3.75 11.11
N PHE A 176 3.36 4.36 10.03
CA PHE A 176 4.17 5.12 9.08
C PHE A 176 4.72 6.42 9.69
N ALA A 177 3.95 7.10 10.55
CA ALA A 177 4.46 8.25 11.30
C ALA A 177 5.66 7.87 12.17
N ARG A 178 5.62 6.69 12.82
CA ARG A 178 6.75 6.18 13.61
C ARG A 178 7.95 5.78 12.75
N LEU A 179 7.72 5.12 11.62
CA LEU A 179 8.80 4.73 10.70
C LEU A 179 9.59 5.93 10.16
N ALA A 180 8.89 7.03 9.88
CA ALA A 180 9.46 8.24 9.30
C ALA A 180 9.89 9.28 10.36
N GLY A 181 9.61 9.06 11.65
CA GLY A 181 9.79 10.08 12.69
C GLY A 181 8.96 11.34 12.43
N ALA A 182 7.79 11.18 11.82
CA ALA A 182 6.97 12.27 11.31
C ALA A 182 5.89 12.68 12.31
N VAL A 183 5.55 13.97 12.30
CA VAL A 183 4.47 14.54 13.11
C VAL A 183 3.27 14.85 12.24
N ALA A 184 2.08 14.66 12.82
CA ALA A 184 0.83 14.99 12.14
C ALA A 184 0.74 16.49 11.91
N GLY A 185 0.34 16.86 10.70
CA GLY A 185 -0.08 18.21 10.34
C GLY A 185 -1.60 18.35 10.46
N THR A 186 -2.18 19.17 9.59
CA THR A 186 -3.61 19.43 9.55
C THR A 186 -4.38 18.36 8.76
N THR A 187 -5.54 17.99 9.27
CA THR A 187 -6.55 17.25 8.51
C THR A 187 -7.50 18.24 7.84
N GLU A 188 -7.72 18.07 6.53
CA GLU A 188 -8.56 18.94 5.72
C GLU A 188 -9.58 18.13 4.91
N ARG A 189 -10.65 18.80 4.45
CA ARG A 189 -11.59 18.19 3.50
C ARG A 189 -11.15 18.53 2.08
N GLN A 190 -10.93 17.52 1.26
CA GLN A 190 -10.54 17.68 -0.14
C GLN A 190 -11.36 16.71 -1.00
N GLU A 191 -12.01 17.22 -2.04
CA GLU A 191 -12.79 16.39 -3.00
C GLU A 191 -13.80 15.47 -2.30
N GLY A 192 -14.39 15.94 -1.20
CA GLY A 192 -15.35 15.19 -0.37
C GLY A 192 -14.71 14.23 0.64
N ALA A 193 -13.43 13.89 0.51
CA ALA A 193 -12.68 13.05 1.43
C ALA A 193 -12.03 13.85 2.57
N LEU A 194 -11.64 13.16 3.65
CA LEU A 194 -10.78 13.70 4.70
C LEU A 194 -9.33 13.32 4.38
N ARG A 195 -8.47 14.33 4.24
CA ARG A 195 -7.04 14.16 3.97
C ARG A 195 -6.22 14.64 5.15
N ALA A 196 -5.34 13.80 5.67
CA ALA A 196 -4.35 14.14 6.68
C ALA A 196 -2.94 13.99 6.09
N ARG A 197 -1.98 14.79 6.59
CA ARG A 197 -0.58 14.76 6.14
C ARG A 197 0.37 14.81 7.33
N TRP A 198 1.51 14.14 7.20
CA TRP A 198 2.58 14.13 8.19
C TRP A 198 3.88 14.60 7.56
N ARG A 199 4.65 15.34 8.34
CA ARG A 199 5.93 15.91 7.93
C ARG A 199 7.07 15.37 8.78
N ASP A 200 8.20 15.11 8.13
CA ASP A 200 9.44 14.75 8.82
C ASP A 200 10.10 15.97 9.50
N ALA A 201 11.26 15.74 10.14
CA ALA A 201 12.01 16.79 10.81
C ALA A 201 12.50 17.91 9.85
N GLU A 202 12.59 17.63 8.55
CA GLU A 202 12.94 18.61 7.52
C GLU A 202 11.71 19.32 6.92
N GLY A 203 10.51 19.06 7.46
CA GLY A 203 9.26 19.66 7.01
C GLY A 203 8.69 19.03 5.73
N ARG A 204 9.30 17.97 5.20
CA ARG A 204 8.84 17.34 3.95
C ARG A 204 7.64 16.45 4.23
N ALA A 205 6.60 16.52 3.39
CA ALA A 205 5.47 15.61 3.52
C ALA A 205 5.88 14.16 3.14
N VAL A 206 5.86 13.27 4.12
CA VAL A 206 6.31 11.87 3.99
C VAL A 206 5.18 10.86 4.06
N LEU A 207 4.07 11.23 4.67
CA LEU A 207 2.86 10.42 4.74
C LEU A 207 1.64 11.29 4.44
N GLU A 208 0.71 10.74 3.66
CA GLU A 208 -0.66 11.23 3.57
C GLU A 208 -1.65 10.09 3.78
N ALA A 209 -2.82 10.43 4.32
CA ALA A 209 -3.91 9.49 4.55
C ALA A 209 -5.23 10.10 4.07
N TRP A 210 -6.04 9.28 3.41
CA TRP A 210 -7.30 9.64 2.80
C TRP A 210 -8.40 8.71 3.31
N LEU A 211 -9.37 9.27 4.03
CA LEU A 211 -10.60 8.59 4.40
C LEU A 211 -11.72 9.11 3.52
N VAL A 212 -12.34 8.23 2.73
CA VAL A 212 -13.34 8.61 1.72
C VAL A 212 -14.75 8.25 2.22
N PRO A 213 -15.59 9.24 2.60
CA PRO A 213 -16.98 8.99 2.98
C PRO A 213 -17.80 8.39 1.83
N GLY A 214 -18.74 7.48 2.13
CA GLY A 214 -19.57 6.84 1.09
C GLY A 214 -18.87 5.77 0.25
N LEU A 215 -17.59 5.48 0.53
CA LEU A 215 -16.82 4.46 -0.16
C LEU A 215 -16.68 3.23 0.74
N GLY A 216 -16.98 2.05 0.19
CA GLY A 216 -16.75 0.76 0.83
C GLY A 216 -15.37 0.17 0.51
N HIS A 217 -15.28 -1.15 0.34
CA HIS A 217 -14.04 -1.84 -0.05
C HIS A 217 -13.72 -1.65 -1.55
N ALA A 218 -13.17 -0.49 -1.90
CA ALA A 218 -12.91 -0.15 -3.29
C ALA A 218 -11.78 0.88 -3.49
N TRP A 219 -11.19 0.88 -4.68
CA TRP A 219 -10.33 1.92 -5.22
C TRP A 219 -11.15 3.18 -5.53
N SER A 220 -10.76 4.32 -4.96
CA SER A 220 -11.45 5.61 -5.14
C SER A 220 -11.14 6.22 -6.51
N GLY A 221 -12.16 6.79 -7.17
CA GLY A 221 -12.03 7.42 -8.49
C GLY A 221 -11.59 6.47 -9.62
N GLY A 222 -11.80 5.16 -9.45
CA GLY A 222 -11.46 4.11 -10.40
C GLY A 222 -12.52 3.84 -11.47
N ASP A 223 -12.23 2.91 -12.37
CA ASP A 223 -13.15 2.46 -13.41
C ASP A 223 -14.07 1.33 -12.87
N PRO A 224 -15.41 1.50 -12.86
CA PRO A 224 -16.33 0.51 -12.33
C PRO A 224 -16.37 -0.81 -13.12
N ARG A 225 -15.69 -0.90 -14.28
CA ARG A 225 -15.54 -2.16 -15.01
C ARG A 225 -14.56 -3.13 -14.33
N GLY A 226 -13.62 -2.62 -13.53
CA GLY A 226 -12.77 -3.44 -12.67
C GLY A 226 -13.47 -3.71 -11.33
N THR A 227 -13.28 -4.90 -10.77
CA THR A 227 -13.85 -5.20 -9.45
C THR A 227 -13.17 -4.37 -8.36
N HIS A 228 -13.91 -4.10 -7.29
CA HIS A 228 -13.45 -3.25 -6.18
C HIS A 228 -12.92 -1.89 -6.64
N ALA A 229 -13.52 -1.28 -7.66
CA ALA A 229 -13.23 0.08 -8.10
C ALA A 229 -14.51 0.89 -8.16
N SER A 230 -14.44 2.14 -7.71
CA SER A 230 -15.58 3.06 -7.65
C SER A 230 -15.24 4.33 -8.41
N PRO A 231 -16.11 4.81 -9.32
CA PRO A 231 -15.92 6.10 -9.97
C PRO A 231 -16.18 7.29 -9.04
N ARG A 232 -16.68 7.05 -7.82
CA ARG A 232 -16.92 8.08 -6.81
C ARG A 232 -15.67 8.32 -5.97
N GLY A 233 -15.54 9.56 -5.49
CA GLY A 233 -14.44 9.99 -4.64
C GLY A 233 -13.26 10.56 -5.44
N PRO A 234 -12.20 11.01 -4.74
CA PRO A 234 -10.99 11.52 -5.39
C PRO A 234 -10.31 10.45 -6.24
N ASP A 235 -9.58 10.86 -7.28
CA ASP A 235 -8.75 9.97 -8.13
C ASP A 235 -7.53 9.48 -7.33
N ALA A 236 -7.66 8.31 -6.70
CA ALA A 236 -6.58 7.74 -5.89
C ALA A 236 -5.32 7.47 -6.73
N THR A 237 -5.45 7.07 -7.99
CA THR A 237 -4.30 6.80 -8.85
C THR A 237 -3.51 8.08 -9.14
N ALA A 238 -4.19 9.18 -9.45
CA ALA A 238 -3.52 10.46 -9.66
C ALA A 238 -2.84 10.97 -8.38
N HIS A 239 -3.58 11.04 -7.27
CA HIS A 239 -3.07 11.57 -6.00
C HIS A 239 -1.91 10.73 -5.44
N VAL A 240 -2.00 9.40 -5.46
CA VAL A 240 -0.91 8.51 -5.00
C VAL A 240 0.35 8.74 -5.84
N LEU A 241 0.23 8.80 -7.17
CA LEU A 241 1.40 8.98 -8.03
C LEU A 241 2.01 10.38 -7.89
N ASP A 242 1.19 11.42 -7.79
CA ASP A 242 1.66 12.79 -7.56
C ASP A 242 2.35 12.92 -6.20
N PHE A 243 1.79 12.28 -5.17
CA PHE A 243 2.44 12.22 -3.87
C PHE A 243 3.76 11.45 -3.99
N LEU A 244 3.76 10.18 -4.38
CA LEU A 244 4.96 9.35 -4.27
C LEU A 244 6.10 9.72 -5.25
N LEU A 245 5.76 10.24 -6.44
CA LEU A 245 6.74 10.52 -7.50
C LEU A 245 7.07 12.02 -7.64
N GLY A 246 6.18 12.89 -7.16
CA GLY A 246 6.40 14.33 -7.15
C GLY A 246 7.45 14.75 -6.11
N PRO A 247 8.02 15.97 -6.24
CA PRO A 247 8.86 16.53 -5.19
C PRO A 247 8.08 16.58 -3.88
N PRO A 248 8.68 16.24 -2.73
CA PRO A 248 7.99 16.34 -1.45
C PRO A 248 7.51 17.78 -1.25
N PRO A 249 6.20 18.03 -1.07
CA PRO A 249 5.74 19.38 -0.83
C PRO A 249 6.35 19.89 0.47
N ARG A 250 6.84 21.13 0.42
CA ARG A 250 7.36 21.86 1.59
C ARG A 250 6.25 22.18 2.58
#